data_AF-A0A6J4FSR5-F1
#
_entry.id   AF-A0A6J4FSR5-F1
#
_cell.length_a   1.000
_cell.length_b   1.000
_cell.length_c   1.000
_cell.angle_alpha   90.00
_cell.angle_beta   90.00
_cell.angle_gamma   90.00
#
_symmetry.space_group_name_H-M   'P 1'
#
loop_
_entity.id
_entity.type
_entity.pdbx_description
1 polymer ?
#
loop_
_entity_poly.entity_id
_entity_poly.type
_entity_poly.pdbx_seq_one_letter_code
_entity_poly.pdbx_strand_id
1 'polypeptide(L)'
;MKARIGNFIRLLGWAITILYALRYGYALIDIMGDASVRAYAPLVAAEGAFFILGGLLLVWLGNRLRRNAGPPPTGRHGPPQAGT
;
A
#
# COMPACT_ATOMS: atom_id res chain seq x y z
N MET A 1 4.01 16.21 11.38
CA MET A 1 2.83 15.92 10.52
C MET A 1 3.15 15.02 9.33
N LYS A 2 4.21 15.28 8.55
CA LYS A 2 4.61 14.49 7.35
C LYS A 2 4.77 12.97 7.58
N ALA A 3 5.26 12.55 8.75
CA ALA A 3 5.37 11.13 9.09
C ALA A 3 4.02 10.43 9.33
N ARG A 4 3.03 11.13 9.92
CA ARG A 4 1.68 10.57 10.16
C ARG A 4 0.90 10.42 8.86
N ILE A 5 0.98 11.40 7.96
CA ILE A 5 0.35 11.34 6.64
C ILE A 5 0.95 10.24 5.77
N GLY A 6 2.28 10.04 5.78
CA GLY A 6 2.92 8.93 5.07
C GLY A 6 2.46 7.55 5.58
N ASN A 7 2.25 7.40 6.88
CA ASN A 7 1.72 6.16 7.46
C ASN A 7 0.25 5.93 7.10
N PHE A 8 -0.57 6.98 7.08
CA PHE A 8 -1.98 6.92 6.66
C PHE A 8 -2.11 6.51 5.19
N ILE A 9 -1.36 7.17 4.29
CA ILE A 9 -1.34 6.83 2.85
C ILE A 9 -0.92 5.37 2.64
N ARG A 10 0.10 4.91 3.39
CA ARG A 10 0.55 3.52 3.33
C ARG A 10 -0.54 2.54 3.78
N LEU A 11 -1.24 2.84 4.88
CA LEU A 11 -2.33 2.00 5.39
C LEU A 11 -3.49 1.92 4.39
N LEU A 12 -3.84 3.06 3.80
CA LEU A 12 -4.88 3.14 2.76
C LEU A 12 -4.49 2.32 1.53
N GLY A 13 -3.24 2.42 1.07
CA GLY A 13 -2.73 1.62 -0.04
C GLY A 13 -2.83 0.12 0.22
N TRP A 14 -2.49 -0.33 1.44
CA TRP A 14 -2.66 -1.74 1.84
C TRP A 14 -4.14 -2.16 1.89
N ALA A 15 -5.02 -1.33 2.45
CA ALA A 15 -6.45 -1.61 2.50
C ALA A 15 -7.05 -1.80 1.10
N ILE A 16 -6.72 -0.90 0.18
CA ILE A 16 -7.13 -0.97 -1.24
C ILE A 16 -6.59 -2.27 -1.85
N THR A 17 -5.29 -2.54 -1.72
CA THR A 17 -4.65 -3.73 -2.30
C THR A 17 -5.35 -5.02 -1.85
N ILE A 18 -5.58 -5.17 -0.54
CA ILE A 18 -6.20 -6.38 0.03
C ILE A 18 -7.66 -6.50 -0.42
N LEU A 19 -8.43 -5.42 -0.36
CA LEU A 19 -9.84 -5.41 -0.76
C LEU A 19 -10.00 -5.85 -2.22
N TYR A 20 -9.22 -5.26 -3.13
CA TYR A 20 -9.30 -5.57 -4.55
C TYR A 20 -8.73 -6.94 -4.90
N ALA A 21 -7.67 -7.39 -4.21
CA ALA A 21 -7.16 -8.75 -4.36
C ALA A 21 -8.23 -9.80 -4.00
N LEU A 22 -8.95 -9.60 -2.90
CA LEU A 22 -10.05 -10.49 -2.51
C LEU A 22 -11.20 -10.40 -3.53
N ARG A 23 -11.66 -9.19 -3.85
CA ARG A 23 -12.80 -8.99 -4.75
C ARG A 23 -12.56 -9.59 -6.14
N TYR A 24 -11.43 -9.29 -6.76
CA TYR A 24 -11.09 -9.82 -8.09
C TYR A 24 -10.66 -11.28 -8.05
N GLY A 25 -10.05 -11.74 -6.95
CA GLY A 25 -9.77 -13.16 -6.74
C GLY A 25 -11.05 -14.00 -6.73
N TYR A 26 -12.06 -13.57 -5.97
CA TYR A 26 -13.38 -14.23 -5.97
C TYR A 26 -14.06 -14.14 -7.33
N ALA A 27 -14.04 -12.98 -7.99
CA ALA A 27 -14.64 -12.82 -9.32
C ALA A 27 -13.98 -13.74 -10.36
N LEU A 28 -12.67 -13.92 -10.31
CA LEU A 28 -11.97 -14.83 -11.21
C LEU A 28 -12.33 -16.29 -10.97
N ILE A 29 -12.45 -16.71 -9.70
CA ILE A 29 -12.89 -18.07 -9.37
C ILE A 29 -14.30 -18.33 -9.89
N ASP A 30 -15.21 -17.37 -9.69
CA ASP A 30 -16.60 -17.44 -10.12
C ASP A 30 -16.71 -17.53 -11.66
N ILE A 31 -16.01 -16.65 -12.38
CA ILE A 31 -15.97 -16.63 -13.85
C ILE A 31 -15.35 -17.91 -14.43
N MET A 32 -14.39 -18.52 -13.74
CA MET A 32 -13.80 -19.79 -14.18
C MET A 32 -14.76 -20.97 -14.09
N GLY A 33 -15.78 -20.87 -13.23
CA GLY A 33 -16.85 -21.87 -13.07
C GLY A 33 -17.93 -21.83 -14.14
N ASP A 34 -18.07 -20.71 -14.87
CA ASP A 34 -19.11 -20.52 -15.88
C ASP A 34 -18.52 -20.34 -17.29
N ALA A 35 -18.81 -21.29 -18.18
CA ALA A 35 -18.31 -21.32 -19.55
C ALA A 35 -18.78 -20.13 -20.40
N SER A 36 -19.93 -19.52 -20.07
CA SER A 36 -20.51 -18.40 -20.81
C SER A 36 -19.74 -17.09 -20.60
N VAL A 37 -19.13 -16.92 -19.43
CA VAL A 37 -18.42 -15.69 -19.03
C VAL A 37 -16.90 -15.86 -18.96
N ARG A 38 -16.38 -17.09 -19.06
CA ARG A 38 -14.93 -17.37 -19.03
C ARG A 38 -14.11 -16.57 -20.05
N ALA A 39 -14.69 -16.24 -21.21
CA ALA A 39 -14.04 -15.41 -22.23
C ALA A 39 -13.64 -14.02 -21.72
N TYR A 40 -14.34 -13.50 -20.69
CA TYR A 40 -14.07 -12.21 -20.07
C TYR A 40 -13.06 -12.27 -18.92
N ALA A 41 -12.61 -13.46 -18.51
CA ALA A 41 -11.65 -13.61 -17.41
C ALA A 41 -10.35 -12.80 -17.58
N PRO A 42 -9.73 -12.71 -18.77
CA PRO A 42 -8.51 -11.90 -18.94
C PRO A 42 -8.75 -10.41 -18.69
N LEU A 43 -9.94 -9.90 -19.07
CA LEU A 43 -10.31 -8.51 -18.85
C LEU A 43 -10.46 -8.22 -17.35
N VAL A 44 -11.15 -9.12 -16.63
CA VAL A 44 -11.33 -9.02 -15.17
C VAL A 44 -9.99 -9.15 -14.45
N ALA A 45 -9.11 -10.04 -14.88
CA ALA A 45 -7.75 -10.15 -14.33
C ALA A 45 -6.94 -8.87 -14.55
N ALA A 46 -7.00 -8.27 -15.74
CA ALA A 46 -6.28 -7.04 -16.06
C ALA A 46 -6.78 -5.85 -15.22
N GLU A 47 -8.10 -5.73 -15.06
CA GLU A 47 -8.71 -4.67 -14.24
C GLU A 47 -8.33 -4.84 -12.75
N GLY A 48 -8.42 -6.06 -12.22
CA GLY A 48 -7.98 -6.37 -10.86
C GLY A 48 -6.50 -6.07 -10.63
N ALA A 49 -5.65 -6.43 -11.59
CA ALA A 49 -4.22 -6.10 -11.55
C ALA A 49 -3.99 -4.58 -11.50
N PHE A 50 -4.76 -3.79 -12.26
CA PHE A 50 -4.64 -2.33 -12.27
C PHE A 50 -4.93 -1.72 -10.89
N PHE A 51 -5.99 -2.17 -10.21
CA PHE A 51 -6.33 -1.71 -8.87
C PHE A 51 -5.31 -2.14 -7.81
N ILE A 52 -4.83 -3.38 -7.87
CA ILE A 52 -3.79 -3.90 -6.97
C ILE A 52 -2.50 -3.10 -7.15
N LEU A 53 -2.08 -2.85 -8.39
CA LEU A 53 -0.90 -2.03 -8.70
C LEU A 53 -1.06 -0.58 -8.21
N GLY A 54 -2.24 0.01 -8.36
CA GLY A 54 -2.55 1.33 -7.81
C GLY A 54 -2.44 1.38 -6.28
N GLY A 55 -2.95 0.36 -5.59
CA GLY A 55 -2.79 0.21 -4.14
C GLY A 55 -1.33 0.08 -3.71
N LEU A 56 -0.55 -0.73 -4.41
CA LEU A 56 0.90 -0.89 -4.17
C LEU A 56 1.67 0.41 -4.44
N LEU A 57 1.28 1.19 -5.46
CA LEU A 57 1.86 2.49 -5.74
C LEU A 57 1.63 3.48 -4.59
N LEU A 58 0.42 3.47 -3.98
CA LEU A 58 0.13 4.24 -2.77
C LEU A 58 0.98 3.79 -1.58
N VAL A 59 1.17 2.48 -1.39
CA VAL A 59 2.08 1.95 -0.35
C VAL A 59 3.50 2.45 -0.56
N TRP A 60 3.99 2.43 -1.80
CA TRP A 60 5.31 2.95 -2.15
C TRP A 60 5.43 4.44 -1.89
N LEU A 61 4.43 5.24 -2.29
CA LEU A 61 4.40 6.69 -2.07
C LEU A 61 4.37 7.03 -0.58
N GLY A 62 3.55 6.33 0.22
CA GLY A 62 3.49 6.49 1.67
C GLY A 62 4.84 6.18 2.34
N ASN A 63 5.53 5.13 1.89
CA ASN A 63 6.89 4.80 2.34
C ASN A 63 7.90 5.90 1.96
N ARG A 64 7.82 6.45 0.75
CA ARG A 64 8.72 7.53 0.30
C ARG A 64 8.51 8.82 1.09
N LEU A 65 7.26 9.21 1.33
CA LEU A 65 6.91 10.38 2.15
C LEU A 65 7.40 10.21 3.60
N ARG A 66 7.31 9.01 4.17
CA ARG A 66 7.80 8.73 5.52
C ARG A 66 9.32 8.83 5.62
N ARG A 67 10.05 8.32 4.62
CA ARG A 67 11.53 8.40 4.57
C ARG A 67 12.02 9.84 4.42
N ASN A 68 11.31 10.66 3.64
CA ASN A 68 11.62 12.07 3.45
C ASN A 68 11.23 12.97 4.64
N ALA A 69 10.52 12.44 5.63
CA ALA A 69 10.09 13.20 6.80
C ALA A 69 11.21 13.42 7.85
N GLY A 70 12.41 12.89 7.61
CA GLY A 70 13.55 12.95 8.53
C GLY A 70 13.39 12.04 9.76
N PRO A 71 14.49 11.69 10.46
CA PRO A 71 14.39 11.01 11.73
C PRO A 71 13.57 11.84 12.72
N PRO A 72 12.83 11.21 13.66
CA PRO A 72 12.21 11.95 14.75
C PRO A 72 13.28 12.81 15.43
N PRO A 73 12.96 14.01 15.94
CA PRO A 73 13.91 14.79 16.71
C PRO A 73 14.34 13.94 17.89
N THR A 74 15.56 13.39 17.82
CA THR A 74 16.21 12.74 18.95
C THR A 74 16.43 13.85 19.96
N GLY A 75 15.55 13.90 20.95
CA GLY A 75 15.73 14.73 22.13
C GLY A 75 17.14 14.51 22.67
N ARG A 76 17.85 15.62 22.88
CA ARG A 76 19.16 15.69 23.54
C ARG A 76 19.25 14.69 24.70
N HIS A 77 20.24 13.82 24.63
CA HIS A 77 21.19 13.69 25.73
C HIS A 77 22.58 13.81 25.10
N GLY A 78 23.10 15.03 25.06
CA GLY A 78 24.52 15.23 24.80
C GLY A 78 25.33 14.58 25.93
N PRO A 79 26.58 14.15 25.67
CA PRO A 79 27.42 13.60 26.72
C PRO A 79 27.58 14.65 27.85
N PRO A 80 27.65 14.22 29.13
CA PRO A 80 27.96 15.13 30.21
C PRO A 80 29.31 15.78 29.93
N GLN A 81 29.33 17.10 29.75
CA GLN A 81 30.58 17.86 29.74
C GLN A 81 31.15 17.76 31.15
N ALA A 82 32.19 16.93 31.30
CA ALA A 82 33.04 16.95 32.48
C ALA A 82 33.84 18.26 32.42
N GLY A 83 33.37 19.27 33.15
CA GLY A 83 34.15 20.47 33.44
C GLY A 83 35.34 20.10 34.30
N THR A 84 36.51 20.57 33.85
CA THR A 84 37.78 20.58 34.57
C THR A 84 37.78 21.59 35.69
#